data_AF-A0A969ERE5-F1
#
_entry.id   AF-A0A969ERE5-F1
#
_cell.length_a   1.000
_cell.length_b   1.000
_cell.length_c   1.000
_cell.angle_alpha   90.00
_cell.angle_beta   90.00
_cell.angle_gamma   90.00
#
_symmetry.space_group_name_H-M   'P 1'
#
loop_
_entity.id
_entity.type
_entity.pdbx_description
1 polymer ?
#
loop_
_entity_poly.entity_id
_entity_poly.type
_entity_poly.pdbx_seq_one_letter_code
_entity_poly.pdbx_strand_id
1 'polypeptide(L)'
;MATCSNRSSSRNRWLYFQPTRSMPISAREGYLPTLGISNDRHVRIATEGALAGSLVLHGIAAASVIVSDDAGRFKVAGFLNAPCWVHAERTIHKLIPSRDDRRDFQAQVRGQIWTFYQGLKRYQQAPDEAAKVTLVQRFDEIFTQKTVWQTLNLALKRLHDNKTELLLVLERPDIPLHNNLGENDIRDYVKRRKISATTLSEAGRKARDIFLSLKKTCFVPY
;
A
#
# COMPACT_ATOMS: atom_id res chain seq x y z
N MET A 1 33.46 -23.44 -3.11
CA MET A 1 34.17 -23.19 -1.84
C MET A 1 34.01 -21.72 -1.50
N ALA A 2 33.33 -21.44 -0.41
CA ALA A 2 33.08 -20.09 0.07
C ALA A 2 34.26 -19.59 0.92
N THR A 3 34.60 -18.31 0.82
CA THR A 3 35.33 -17.59 1.87
C THR A 3 34.52 -16.38 2.27
N CYS A 4 34.05 -16.42 3.52
CA CYS A 4 33.26 -15.40 4.18
C CYS A 4 34.20 -14.46 4.94
N SER A 5 34.17 -13.15 4.66
CA SER A 5 34.75 -12.15 5.56
C SER A 5 33.63 -11.40 6.26
N ASN A 6 33.54 -11.63 7.57
CA ASN A 6 32.55 -11.06 8.46
C ASN A 6 32.96 -9.63 8.86
N ARG A 7 32.12 -8.63 8.60
CA ARG A 7 32.20 -7.34 9.29
C ARG A 7 30.80 -6.90 9.69
N SER A 8 30.61 -6.88 11.00
CA SER A 8 29.43 -6.40 11.71
C SER A 8 29.27 -4.90 11.56
N SER A 9 28.13 -4.46 11.05
CA SER A 9 27.58 -3.13 11.28
C SER A 9 26.08 -3.19 11.00
N SER A 10 25.30 -2.98 12.06
CA SER A 10 23.85 -2.83 12.04
C SER A 10 23.45 -1.61 11.21
N ARG A 11 23.21 -1.81 9.92
CA ARG A 11 22.51 -0.87 9.05
C ARG A 11 21.52 -1.65 8.21
N ASN A 12 20.28 -1.19 8.20
CA ASN A 12 19.15 -1.68 7.41
C ASN A 12 19.63 -2.27 6.07
N ARG A 13 19.59 -3.60 5.99
CA ARG A 13 19.94 -4.35 4.78
C ARG A 13 18.78 -4.23 3.82
N TRP A 14 18.75 -3.13 3.07
CA TRP A 14 17.90 -3.01 1.91
C TRP A 14 18.36 -4.04 0.88
N LEU A 15 17.54 -5.06 0.64
CA LEU A 15 17.69 -5.93 -0.51
C LEU A 15 17.30 -5.11 -1.75
N TYR A 16 18.29 -4.49 -2.39
CA TYR A 16 18.15 -4.14 -3.81
C TYR A 16 18.01 -5.46 -4.57
N PHE A 17 16.77 -5.81 -4.92
CA PHE A 17 16.50 -6.95 -5.78
C PHE A 17 17.01 -6.61 -7.19
N GLN A 18 18.24 -7.02 -7.47
CA GLN A 18 18.67 -7.26 -8.85
C GLN A 18 17.91 -8.53 -9.27
N PRO A 19 16.93 -8.46 -10.20
CA PRO A 19 16.22 -9.65 -10.66
C PRO A 19 17.20 -10.49 -11.45
N THR A 20 17.96 -11.35 -10.78
CA THR A 20 18.78 -12.35 -11.45
C THR A 20 17.84 -13.48 -11.83
N ARG A 21 17.26 -13.33 -13.03
CA ARG A 21 16.22 -14.14 -13.69
C ARG A 21 14.77 -13.69 -13.46
N SER A 22 14.44 -12.46 -13.87
CA SER A 22 13.15 -12.25 -14.53
C SER A 22 13.14 -13.03 -15.85
N MET A 23 11.99 -13.60 -16.26
CA MET A 23 11.86 -14.07 -17.65
C MET A 23 12.16 -12.88 -18.58
N PRO A 24 13.18 -12.95 -19.44
CA PRO A 24 13.40 -11.89 -20.41
C PRO A 24 12.17 -11.78 -21.31
N ILE A 25 11.85 -10.57 -21.76
CA ILE A 25 10.67 -10.29 -22.62
C ILE A 25 10.64 -11.24 -23.83
N SER A 26 11.81 -11.60 -24.36
CA SER A 26 11.98 -12.58 -25.44
C SER A 26 11.55 -14.02 -25.09
N ALA A 27 11.68 -14.45 -23.83
CA ALA A 27 11.21 -15.77 -23.39
C ALA A 27 9.68 -15.83 -23.29
N ARG A 28 9.04 -14.70 -22.95
CA ARG A 28 7.57 -14.57 -22.86
C ARG A 28 6.91 -14.65 -24.24
N GLU A 29 7.49 -13.96 -25.22
CA GLU A 29 6.98 -13.89 -26.60
C GLU A 29 7.09 -15.23 -27.35
N GLY A 30 8.06 -16.08 -26.97
CA GLY A 30 8.22 -17.41 -27.55
C GLY A 30 7.47 -18.54 -26.83
N TYR A 31 7.37 -18.50 -25.50
CA TYR A 31 6.85 -19.63 -24.70
C TYR A 31 5.33 -19.64 -24.52
N LEU A 32 4.68 -18.49 -24.37
CA LEU A 32 3.22 -18.45 -24.19
C LEU A 32 2.45 -18.94 -25.43
N PRO A 33 2.86 -18.59 -26.68
CA PRO A 33 2.22 -19.11 -27.87
C PRO A 33 2.32 -20.63 -28.03
N THR A 34 3.41 -21.28 -27.58
CA THR A 34 3.53 -22.76 -27.65
C THR A 34 2.55 -23.47 -26.72
N LEU A 35 2.04 -22.77 -25.70
CA LEU A 35 0.98 -23.24 -24.81
C LEU A 35 -0.43 -22.87 -25.33
N GLY A 36 -0.55 -22.32 -26.54
CA GLY A 36 -1.81 -21.81 -27.08
C GLY A 36 -2.30 -20.52 -26.44
N ILE A 37 -1.45 -19.83 -25.67
CA ILE A 37 -1.77 -18.56 -25.00
C ILE A 37 -1.28 -17.41 -25.90
N SER A 38 -2.14 -16.97 -26.82
CA SER A 38 -1.83 -15.91 -27.79
C SER A 38 -2.69 -14.66 -27.65
N ASN A 39 -3.84 -14.74 -26.98
CA ASN A 39 -4.70 -13.59 -26.73
C ASN A 39 -4.07 -12.63 -25.70
N ASP A 40 -4.01 -11.33 -26.00
CA ASP A 40 -3.42 -10.29 -25.13
C ASP A 40 -3.87 -10.34 -23.67
N ARG A 41 -5.17 -10.60 -23.43
CA ARG A 41 -5.70 -10.73 -22.07
C ARG A 41 -5.12 -11.95 -21.37
N HIS A 42 -5.07 -13.09 -22.05
CA HIS A 42 -4.54 -14.33 -21.49
C HIS A 42 -3.02 -14.25 -21.29
N VAL A 43 -2.31 -13.64 -22.24
CA VAL A 43 -0.88 -13.34 -22.13
C VAL A 43 -0.61 -12.46 -20.91
N ARG A 44 -1.41 -11.42 -20.67
CA ARG A 44 -1.29 -10.57 -19.48
C ARG A 44 -1.52 -11.37 -18.19
N ILE A 45 -2.64 -12.09 -18.09
CA ILE A 45 -3.00 -12.89 -16.90
C ILE A 45 -1.92 -13.93 -16.60
N ALA A 46 -1.46 -14.68 -17.60
CA ALA A 46 -0.42 -15.69 -17.42
C ALA A 46 0.91 -15.09 -16.96
N THR A 47 1.25 -13.90 -17.46
CA THR A 47 2.48 -13.20 -17.06
C THR A 47 2.39 -12.66 -15.64
N GLU A 48 1.28 -12.00 -15.28
CA GLU A 48 1.03 -11.53 -13.92
C GLU A 48 1.03 -12.69 -12.91
N GLY A 49 0.39 -13.81 -13.27
CA GLY A 49 0.40 -15.04 -12.48
C GLY A 49 1.80 -15.64 -12.33
N ALA A 50 2.60 -15.70 -13.39
CA ALA A 50 3.98 -16.18 -13.33
C ALA A 50 4.87 -15.29 -12.45
N LEU A 51 4.70 -13.97 -12.52
CA LEU A 51 5.41 -13.03 -11.66
C LEU A 51 5.01 -13.20 -10.18
N ALA A 52 3.72 -13.25 -9.88
CA ALA A 52 3.23 -13.50 -8.52
C ALA A 52 3.70 -14.85 -7.99
N GLY A 53 3.59 -15.91 -8.80
CA GLY A 53 4.06 -17.25 -8.48
C GLY A 53 5.57 -17.31 -8.24
N SER A 54 6.37 -16.57 -9.01
CA SER A 54 7.81 -16.42 -8.77
C SER A 54 8.09 -15.76 -7.42
N LEU A 55 7.39 -14.68 -7.07
CA LEU A 55 7.51 -14.03 -5.76
C LEU A 55 7.15 -14.98 -4.61
N VAL A 56 6.12 -15.83 -4.78
CA VAL A 56 5.75 -16.86 -3.81
C VAL A 56 6.82 -17.95 -3.71
N LEU A 57 7.29 -18.48 -4.84
CA LEU A 57 8.31 -19.53 -4.92
C LEU A 57 9.62 -19.10 -4.24
N HIS A 58 10.00 -17.84 -4.40
CA HIS A 58 11.18 -17.27 -3.76
C HIS A 58 10.96 -16.82 -2.30
N GLY A 59 9.79 -17.13 -1.71
CA GLY A 59 9.48 -16.83 -0.31
C GLY A 59 9.24 -15.35 -0.02
N ILE A 60 9.15 -14.50 -1.04
CA ILE A 60 8.96 -13.05 -0.91
C ILE A 60 7.50 -12.76 -0.53
N ALA A 61 6.56 -13.44 -1.16
CA ALA A 61 5.13 -13.12 -1.00
C ALA A 61 4.59 -13.43 0.41
N ALA A 62 4.93 -14.60 0.98
CA ALA A 62 4.40 -15.05 2.27
C ALA A 62 4.76 -14.12 3.45
N ALA A 63 5.88 -13.39 3.33
CA ALA A 63 6.32 -12.45 4.37
C ALA A 63 5.90 -10.99 4.10
N SER A 64 5.42 -10.67 2.90
CA SER A 64 5.22 -9.29 2.44
C SER A 64 3.81 -8.79 2.68
N VAL A 65 3.72 -7.56 3.20
CA VAL A 65 2.48 -6.82 3.36
C VAL A 65 2.49 -5.62 2.41
N ILE A 66 1.44 -5.49 1.60
CA ILE A 66 1.24 -4.36 0.71
C ILE A 66 0.47 -3.27 1.48
N VAL A 67 1.14 -2.15 1.77
CA VAL A 67 0.50 -0.97 2.38
C VAL A 67 0.07 0.02 1.30
N SER A 68 -1.22 0.32 1.18
CA SER A 68 -1.75 1.13 0.08
C SER A 68 -2.93 2.03 0.46
N ASP A 69 -3.47 2.79 -0.50
CA ASP A 69 -4.66 3.66 -0.33
C ASP A 69 -5.99 2.89 -0.39
N ASP A 70 -5.96 1.55 -0.27
CA ASP A 70 -7.11 0.63 -0.40
C ASP A 70 -7.82 0.73 -1.77
N ALA A 71 -7.12 1.16 -2.81
CA ALA A 71 -7.62 1.03 -4.17
C ALA A 71 -7.57 -0.44 -4.60
N GLY A 72 -8.69 -0.99 -5.11
CA GLY A 72 -8.81 -2.41 -5.46
C GLY A 72 -7.73 -2.98 -6.39
N ARG A 73 -7.07 -2.13 -7.20
CA ARG A 73 -5.91 -2.51 -8.02
C ARG A 73 -4.69 -3.02 -7.23
N PHE A 74 -4.64 -2.73 -5.93
CA PHE A 74 -3.56 -3.16 -5.03
C PHE A 74 -3.92 -4.40 -4.22
N LYS A 75 -5.15 -4.92 -4.31
CA LYS A 75 -5.54 -6.19 -3.70
C LYS A 75 -5.01 -7.35 -4.55
N VAL A 76 -3.75 -7.68 -4.36
CA VAL A 76 -3.07 -8.78 -5.07
C VAL A 76 -3.30 -10.08 -4.32
N ALA A 77 -3.87 -11.08 -5.00
CA ALA A 77 -4.11 -12.40 -4.43
C ALA A 77 -2.79 -13.07 -4.00
N GLY A 78 -2.79 -13.70 -2.83
CA GLY A 78 -1.60 -14.33 -2.24
C GLY A 78 -0.69 -13.38 -1.45
N PHE A 79 -1.03 -12.09 -1.37
CA PHE A 79 -0.33 -11.12 -0.53
C PHE A 79 -1.24 -10.59 0.57
N LEU A 80 -0.64 -10.29 1.72
CA LEU A 80 -1.34 -9.57 2.79
C LEU A 80 -1.46 -8.09 2.39
N ASN A 81 -2.61 -7.49 2.71
CA ASN A 81 -2.89 -6.09 2.40
C ASN A 81 -3.19 -5.34 3.69
N ALA A 82 -2.65 -4.13 3.82
CA ALA A 82 -2.93 -3.22 4.92
C ALA A 82 -3.29 -1.83 4.37
N PRO A 83 -4.53 -1.36 4.58
CA PRO A 83 -4.91 0.00 4.24
C PRO A 83 -4.10 1.03 5.04
N CYS A 84 -3.70 2.10 4.37
CA CYS A 84 -3.07 3.26 4.99
C CYS A 84 -4.08 3.96 5.91
N TRP A 85 -3.73 4.11 7.19
CA TRP A 85 -4.58 4.74 8.19
C TRP A 85 -4.88 6.21 7.90
N VAL A 86 -3.93 6.92 7.29
CA VAL A 86 -4.15 8.31 6.84
C VAL A 86 -5.22 8.36 5.75
N HIS A 87 -5.24 7.37 4.84
CA HIS A 87 -6.28 7.27 3.82
C HIS A 87 -7.63 6.84 4.41
N ALA A 88 -7.62 5.94 5.40
CA ALA A 88 -8.82 5.55 6.14
C ALA A 88 -9.46 6.77 6.82
N GLU A 89 -8.70 7.57 7.58
CA GLU A 89 -9.19 8.82 8.20
C GLU A 89 -9.70 9.81 7.14
N ARG A 90 -9.01 9.90 6.00
CA ARG A 90 -9.36 10.82 4.92
C ARG A 90 -10.75 10.55 4.34
N THR A 91 -11.25 9.30 4.40
CA THR A 91 -12.62 8.98 3.98
C THR A 91 -13.66 9.72 4.83
N ILE A 92 -13.38 9.92 6.12
CA ILE A 92 -14.21 10.68 7.05
C ILE A 92 -13.97 12.17 6.88
N HIS A 93 -12.72 12.61 6.78
CA HIS A 93 -12.36 14.02 6.63
C HIS A 93 -12.95 14.68 5.38
N LYS A 94 -13.05 13.95 4.27
CA LYS A 94 -13.60 14.46 3.00
C LYS A 94 -15.11 14.61 2.98
N LEU A 95 -15.83 14.08 3.97
CA LEU A 95 -17.27 14.29 4.06
C LEU A 95 -17.54 15.78 4.22
N ILE A 96 -18.54 16.30 3.50
CA ILE A 96 -18.93 17.71 3.53
C ILE A 96 -20.14 17.85 4.47
N PRO A 97 -19.96 18.32 5.71
CA PRO A 97 -21.07 18.56 6.62
C PRO A 97 -21.81 19.84 6.21
N SER A 98 -23.10 19.71 5.97
CA SER A 98 -23.98 20.82 5.58
C SER A 98 -24.54 21.62 6.77
N ARG A 99 -24.31 21.16 8.00
CA ARG A 99 -24.82 21.72 9.25
C ARG A 99 -23.77 21.58 10.35
N ASP A 100 -23.86 22.41 11.39
CA ASP A 100 -22.86 22.45 12.48
C ASP A 100 -22.88 21.17 13.32
N ASP A 101 -24.05 20.60 13.61
CA ASP A 101 -24.17 19.30 14.29
C ASP A 101 -23.38 18.19 13.57
N ARG A 102 -23.39 18.21 12.23
CA ARG A 102 -22.61 17.26 11.41
C ARG A 102 -21.11 17.56 11.44
N ARG A 103 -20.70 18.84 11.55
CA ARG A 103 -19.29 19.21 11.74
C ARG A 103 -18.78 18.68 13.06
N ASP A 104 -19.57 18.79 14.13
CA ASP A 104 -19.20 18.32 15.45
C ASP A 104 -19.04 16.80 15.48
N PHE A 105 -20.00 16.05 14.92
CA PHE A 105 -19.86 14.60 14.77
C PHE A 105 -18.63 14.20 13.96
N GLN A 106 -18.36 14.91 12.85
CA GLN A 106 -17.16 14.65 12.05
C GLN A 106 -15.89 14.90 12.87
N ALA A 107 -15.82 16.03 13.58
CA ALA A 107 -14.66 16.39 14.39
C ALA A 107 -14.41 15.39 15.52
N GLN A 108 -15.47 14.97 16.21
CA GLN A 108 -15.43 13.97 17.27
C GLN A 108 -14.87 12.64 16.75
N VAL A 109 -15.45 12.10 15.67
CA VAL A 109 -15.02 10.82 15.08
C VAL A 109 -13.57 10.90 14.60
N ARG A 110 -13.18 12.00 13.96
CA ARG A 110 -11.78 12.20 13.55
C ARG A 110 -10.83 12.23 14.74
N GLY A 111 -11.19 12.91 15.83
CA GLY A 111 -10.41 12.93 17.06
C GLY A 111 -10.23 11.53 17.67
N GLN A 112 -11.29 10.71 17.66
CA GLN A 112 -11.22 9.31 18.09
C GLN A 112 -10.28 8.48 17.20
N ILE A 113 -10.37 8.62 15.87
CA ILE A 113 -9.50 7.93 14.91
C ILE A 113 -8.03 8.34 15.11
N TRP A 114 -7.74 9.63 15.31
CA TRP A 114 -6.36 10.08 15.56
C TRP A 114 -5.83 9.60 16.91
N THR A 115 -6.68 9.56 17.95
CA THR A 115 -6.31 8.97 19.24
C THR A 115 -6.00 7.48 19.10
N PHE A 116 -6.84 6.76 18.35
CA PHE A 116 -6.64 5.36 18.02
C PHE A 116 -5.32 5.12 17.27
N TYR A 117 -5.05 5.94 16.24
CA TYR A 117 -3.81 5.90 15.47
C TYR A 117 -2.56 6.10 16.35
N GLN A 118 -2.60 7.05 17.29
CA GLN A 118 -1.49 7.21 18.25
C GLN A 118 -1.36 5.99 19.17
N GLY A 119 -2.47 5.34 19.52
CA GLY A 119 -2.47 4.04 20.20
C GLY A 119 -1.75 2.96 19.41
N LEU A 120 -2.05 2.83 18.11
CA LEU A 120 -1.34 1.90 17.22
C LEU A 120 0.16 2.21 17.16
N LYS A 121 0.57 3.47 17.06
CA LYS A 121 1.99 3.83 17.06
C LYS A 121 2.71 3.41 18.33
N ARG A 122 2.06 3.55 19.50
CA ARG A 122 2.62 3.09 20.78
C ARG A 122 2.73 1.58 20.82
N TYR A 123 1.69 0.89 20.36
CA TYR A 123 1.69 -0.57 20.25
C TYR A 123 2.84 -1.08 19.35
N GLN A 124 3.13 -0.42 18.23
CA GLN A 124 4.27 -0.78 17.39
C GLN A 124 5.63 -0.69 18.10
N GLN A 125 5.76 0.21 19.08
CA GLN A 125 7.00 0.39 19.85
C GLN A 125 7.15 -0.64 20.96
N ALA A 126 6.03 -1.05 21.57
CA ALA A 126 5.97 -2.04 22.63
C ALA A 126 4.70 -2.88 22.49
N PRO A 127 4.72 -3.93 21.65
CA PRO A 127 3.57 -4.82 21.47
C PRO A 127 3.25 -5.55 22.77
N ASP A 128 1.98 -5.52 23.16
CA ASP A 128 1.47 -6.16 24.37
C ASP A 128 0.09 -6.76 24.13
N GLU A 129 -0.17 -7.97 24.63
CA GLU A 129 -1.43 -8.68 24.37
C GLU A 129 -2.65 -7.99 24.99
N ALA A 130 -2.51 -7.39 26.18
CA ALA A 130 -3.63 -6.65 26.78
C ALA A 130 -3.94 -5.36 25.98
N ALA A 131 -2.90 -4.66 25.52
CA ALA A 131 -3.03 -3.51 24.63
C ALA A 131 -3.67 -3.89 23.28
N LYS A 132 -3.32 -5.06 22.73
CA LYS A 132 -3.93 -5.60 21.49
C LYS A 132 -5.43 -5.77 21.64
N VAL A 133 -5.88 -6.45 22.70
CA VAL A 133 -7.32 -6.65 22.98
C VAL A 133 -8.03 -5.30 23.14
N THR A 134 -7.43 -4.37 23.87
CA THR A 134 -7.97 -3.01 24.08
C THR A 134 -8.13 -2.27 22.75
N LEU A 135 -7.15 -2.35 21.84
CA LEU A 135 -7.22 -1.72 20.53
C LEU A 135 -8.29 -2.36 19.65
N VAL A 136 -8.45 -3.68 19.69
CA VAL A 136 -9.51 -4.37 18.94
C VAL A 136 -10.90 -3.89 19.40
N GLN A 137 -11.13 -3.81 20.71
CA GLN A 137 -12.38 -3.32 21.28
C GLN A 137 -12.63 -1.86 20.92
N ARG A 138 -11.60 -1.01 21.09
CA ARG A 138 -11.71 0.42 20.77
C ARG A 138 -12.00 0.67 19.29
N PHE A 139 -11.49 -0.19 18.40
CA PHE A 139 -11.84 -0.14 16.99
C PHE A 139 -13.35 -0.35 16.80
N ASP A 140 -13.93 -1.40 17.40
CA ASP A 140 -15.37 -1.66 17.29
C ASP A 140 -16.18 -0.49 17.87
N GLU A 141 -15.80 0.02 19.04
CA GLU A 141 -16.46 1.18 19.65
C GLU A 141 -16.51 2.38 18.71
N ILE A 142 -15.43 2.66 17.97
CA ILE A 142 -15.36 3.83 17.08
C ILE A 142 -16.18 3.58 15.80
N PHE A 143 -16.01 2.43 15.15
CA PHE A 143 -16.52 2.22 13.80
C PHE A 143 -17.94 1.64 13.76
N THR A 144 -18.51 1.25 14.91
CA THR A 144 -19.91 0.84 15.03
C THR A 144 -20.84 1.95 15.54
N GLN A 145 -20.30 3.15 15.85
CA GLN A 145 -21.10 4.31 16.27
C GLN A 145 -22.21 4.63 15.28
N LYS A 146 -23.38 4.98 15.82
CA LYS A 146 -24.52 5.44 15.05
C LYS A 146 -24.78 6.91 15.33
N THR A 147 -24.88 7.68 14.26
CA THR A 147 -25.25 9.11 14.29
C THR A 147 -26.52 9.34 13.50
N VAL A 148 -27.09 10.54 13.58
CA VAL A 148 -28.20 10.97 12.70
C VAL A 148 -27.75 11.20 11.25
N TRP A 149 -26.45 11.18 10.98
CA TRP A 149 -25.89 11.47 9.66
C TRP A 149 -25.53 10.18 8.91
N GLN A 150 -26.44 9.77 8.01
CA GLN A 150 -26.32 8.50 7.30
C GLN A 150 -25.03 8.36 6.47
N THR A 151 -24.54 9.43 5.86
CA THR A 151 -23.29 9.39 5.07
C THR A 151 -22.09 9.04 5.95
N LEU A 152 -22.01 9.58 7.16
CA LEU A 152 -20.97 9.26 8.13
C LEU A 152 -21.10 7.80 8.60
N ASN A 153 -22.31 7.36 8.93
CA ASN A 153 -22.55 5.97 9.33
C ASN A 153 -22.12 4.96 8.26
N LEU A 154 -22.39 5.25 6.98
CA LEU A 154 -21.96 4.41 5.86
C LEU A 154 -20.43 4.40 5.71
N ALA A 155 -19.76 5.53 5.93
CA ALA A 155 -18.31 5.59 5.89
C ALA A 155 -17.67 4.80 7.05
N LEU A 156 -18.20 4.93 8.26
CA LEU A 156 -17.77 4.14 9.42
C LEU A 156 -17.96 2.65 9.19
N LYS A 157 -19.12 2.25 8.67
CA LYS A 157 -19.40 0.85 8.32
C LYS A 157 -18.39 0.28 7.34
N ARG A 158 -18.07 1.01 6.26
CA ARG A 158 -17.06 0.55 5.27
C ARG A 158 -15.69 0.36 5.89
N LEU A 159 -15.29 1.23 6.82
CA LEU A 159 -14.03 1.06 7.55
C LEU A 159 -14.10 -0.14 8.49
N HIS A 160 -15.25 -0.37 9.14
CA HIS A 160 -15.49 -1.55 9.98
C HIS A 160 -15.42 -2.86 9.18
N ASP A 161 -15.99 -2.88 7.97
CA ASP A 161 -15.95 -4.04 7.08
C ASP A 161 -14.49 -4.41 6.71
N ASN A 162 -13.56 -3.45 6.72
CA ASN A 162 -12.12 -3.65 6.49
C ASN A 162 -11.30 -3.90 7.77
N LYS A 163 -11.94 -4.22 8.90
CA LYS A 163 -11.28 -4.37 10.22
C LYS A 163 -10.05 -5.26 10.20
N THR A 164 -10.15 -6.43 9.57
CA THR A 164 -9.07 -7.42 9.54
C THR A 164 -7.81 -6.87 8.85
N GLU A 165 -7.97 -6.15 7.75
CA GLU A 165 -6.87 -5.54 7.01
C GLU A 165 -6.30 -4.31 7.74
N LEU A 166 -7.16 -3.45 8.32
CA LEU A 166 -6.76 -2.25 9.06
C LEU A 166 -6.02 -2.56 10.36
N LEU A 167 -6.39 -3.66 11.03
CA LEU A 167 -5.76 -4.12 12.26
C LEU A 167 -4.62 -5.12 12.04
N LEU A 168 -4.20 -5.37 10.79
CA LEU A 168 -3.08 -6.27 10.49
C LEU A 168 -1.79 -5.88 11.23
N VAL A 169 -1.61 -4.59 11.55
CA VAL A 169 -0.48 -4.10 12.35
C VAL A 169 -0.42 -4.71 13.76
N LEU A 170 -1.54 -5.23 14.28
CA LEU A 170 -1.58 -5.93 15.56
C LEU A 170 -0.99 -7.35 15.50
N GLU A 171 -0.90 -7.93 14.30
CA GLU A 171 -0.20 -9.20 14.06
C GLU A 171 1.22 -8.95 13.50
N ARG A 172 1.40 -7.84 12.79
CA ARG A 172 2.64 -7.43 12.15
C ARG A 172 3.02 -6.00 12.56
N PRO A 173 3.53 -5.78 13.78
CA PRO A 173 3.87 -4.44 14.26
C PRO A 173 4.96 -3.74 13.43
N ASP A 174 5.69 -4.49 12.61
CA ASP A 174 6.73 -4.02 11.70
C ASP A 174 6.21 -3.21 10.50
N ILE A 175 4.93 -3.35 10.13
CA ILE A 175 4.39 -2.71 8.92
C ILE A 175 4.11 -1.21 9.16
N PRO A 176 4.32 -0.33 8.17
CA PRO A 176 4.01 1.08 8.35
C PRO A 176 2.48 1.30 8.38
N LEU A 177 2.02 2.20 9.25
CA LEU A 177 0.61 2.63 9.28
C LEU A 177 0.24 3.60 8.14
N HIS A 178 1.23 4.08 7.39
CA HIS A 178 1.06 5.07 6.32
C HIS A 178 1.80 4.66 5.04
N ASN A 179 1.35 5.16 3.89
CA ASN A 179 1.99 4.91 2.59
C ASN A 179 2.89 6.08 2.11
N ASN A 180 3.54 6.79 3.04
CA ASN A 180 4.39 7.94 2.68
C ASN A 180 5.48 7.61 1.65
N LEU A 181 6.06 6.40 1.70
CA LEU A 181 7.07 5.97 0.73
C LEU A 181 6.48 5.88 -0.68
N GLY A 182 5.36 5.17 -0.85
CA GLY A 182 4.68 5.06 -2.14
C GLY A 182 4.18 6.42 -2.66
N GLU A 183 3.67 7.27 -1.76
CA GLU A 183 3.25 8.64 -2.10
C GLU A 183 4.43 9.52 -2.56
N ASN A 184 5.57 9.43 -1.88
CA ASN A 184 6.78 10.14 -2.27
C ASN A 184 7.29 9.66 -3.63
N ASP A 185 7.19 8.35 -3.89
CA ASP A 185 7.64 7.76 -5.14
C ASP A 185 6.86 8.26 -6.36
N ILE A 186 5.56 8.51 -6.23
CA ILE A 186 4.75 9.02 -7.33
C ILE A 186 4.69 10.55 -7.37
N ARG A 187 5.21 11.25 -6.34
CA ARG A 187 5.05 12.68 -6.17
C ARG A 187 5.58 13.49 -7.35
N ASP A 188 6.75 13.14 -7.85
CA ASP A 188 7.37 13.82 -8.99
C ASP A 188 6.56 13.65 -10.28
N TYR A 189 6.02 12.45 -10.50
CA TYR A 189 5.08 12.19 -11.58
C TYR A 189 3.82 13.06 -11.46
N VAL A 190 3.21 13.10 -10.27
CA VAL A 190 2.00 13.90 -10.01
C VAL A 190 2.26 15.40 -10.18
N LYS A 191 3.39 15.91 -9.69
CA LYS A 191 3.82 17.31 -9.90
C LYS A 191 3.98 17.62 -11.38
N ARG A 192 4.68 16.76 -12.13
CA ARG A 192 4.88 16.95 -13.58
C ARG A 192 3.56 16.97 -14.33
N ARG A 193 2.62 16.07 -13.99
CA ARG A 193 1.27 16.05 -14.59
C ARG A 193 0.47 17.32 -14.29
N LYS A 194 0.61 17.89 -13.09
CA LYS A 194 -0.06 19.17 -12.75
C LYS A 194 0.47 20.34 -13.58
N ILE A 195 1.79 20.37 -13.85
CA ILE A 195 2.43 21.46 -14.59
C ILE A 195 2.24 21.31 -16.10
N SER A 196 2.42 20.10 -16.63
CA SER A 196 2.49 19.83 -18.08
C SER A 196 1.29 19.06 -18.64
N ALA A 197 0.20 18.96 -17.86
CA ALA A 197 -0.96 18.12 -18.17
C ALA A 197 -0.57 16.65 -18.46
N THR A 198 -1.45 15.90 -19.14
CA THR A 198 -1.18 14.51 -19.53
C THR A 198 -0.37 14.43 -20.82
N THR A 199 0.23 13.28 -21.11
CA THR A 199 0.83 13.04 -22.44
C THR A 199 -0.24 12.69 -23.44
N LEU A 200 -0.15 13.28 -24.63
CA LEU A 200 -1.06 13.05 -25.74
C LEU A 200 -0.60 11.90 -26.67
N SER A 201 0.65 11.45 -26.55
CA SER A 201 1.22 10.37 -27.36
C SER A 201 1.95 9.34 -26.51
N GLU A 202 2.10 8.12 -27.06
CA GLU A 202 2.91 7.07 -26.45
C GLU A 202 4.38 7.48 -26.34
N ALA A 203 4.93 8.11 -27.38
CA ALA A 203 6.29 8.65 -27.38
C ALA A 203 6.49 9.67 -26.24
N GLY A 204 5.52 10.57 -26.04
CA GLY A 204 5.55 11.53 -24.93
C GLY A 204 5.49 10.84 -23.56
N ARG A 205 4.71 9.76 -23.43
CA ARG A 205 4.64 8.95 -22.21
C ARG A 205 5.99 8.31 -21.90
N LYS A 206 6.58 7.62 -22.89
CA LYS A 206 7.91 6.99 -22.78
C LYS A 206 8.98 8.01 -22.42
N ALA A 207 9.02 9.15 -23.10
CA ALA A 207 9.99 10.21 -22.81
C ALA A 207 9.88 10.69 -21.36
N ARG A 208 8.66 11.00 -20.89
CA ARG A 208 8.44 11.42 -19.49
C ARG A 208 8.91 10.36 -18.50
N ASP A 209 8.53 9.11 -18.72
CA ASP A 209 8.82 8.01 -17.80
C ASP A 209 10.33 7.73 -17.74
N ILE A 210 11.04 7.80 -18.86
CA ILE A 210 12.52 7.72 -18.94
C ILE A 210 13.17 8.86 -18.14
N PHE A 211 12.79 10.12 -18.40
CA PHE A 211 13.39 11.25 -17.70
C PHE A 211 13.10 11.25 -16.20
N LEU A 212 11.91 10.81 -15.78
CA LEU A 212 11.58 10.64 -14.36
C LEU A 212 12.41 9.51 -13.73
N SER A 213 12.61 8.40 -14.44
CA SER A 213 13.46 7.30 -13.99
C SER A 213 14.91 7.76 -13.82
N LEU A 214 15.49 8.41 -14.84
CA LEU A 214 16.85 8.95 -14.80
C LEU A 214 17.03 9.95 -13.65
N LYS A 215 16.08 10.86 -13.46
CA LYS A 215 16.11 11.80 -12.34
C LYS A 215 16.17 11.08 -10.98
N LYS A 216 15.40 9.99 -10.82
CA LYS A 216 15.41 9.24 -9.56
C LYS A 216 16.69 8.44 -9.33
N THR A 217 17.28 7.88 -10.38
CA THR A 217 18.45 6.99 -10.24
C THR A 217 19.78 7.74 -10.24
N CYS A 218 19.87 8.88 -10.95
CA CYS A 218 21.12 9.63 -11.11
C CYS A 218 21.29 10.78 -10.12
N PHE A 219 20.25 11.13 -9.35
CA PHE A 219 20.31 12.20 -8.37
C PHE A 219 20.51 11.60 -6.96
N VAL A 220 21.75 11.62 -6.47
CA VAL A 220 22.07 11.26 -5.08
C VAL A 220 21.78 12.50 -4.22
N PRO A 221 20.88 12.43 -3.22
CA PRO A 221 20.69 13.54 -2.29
C PRO A 221 21.94 13.67 -1.40
N TYR A 222 22.52 14.87 -1.35
CA TYR A 222 23.49 15.26 -0.31
C TYR A 222 22.76 15.63 0.98
#